data_AF-C4ZMM0-F1
#
_entry.id   AF-C4ZMM0-F1
#
_cell.length_a   1.000
_cell.length_b   1.000
_cell.length_c   1.000
_cell.angle_alpha   90.00
_cell.angle_beta   90.00
_cell.angle_gamma   90.00
#
_symmetry.space_group_name_H-M   'P 1'
#
loop_
_entity.id
_entity.type
_entity.pdbx_description
1 polymer ?
#
loop_
_entity_poly.entity_id
_entity_poly.type
_entity_poly.pdbx_seq_one_letter_code
_entity_poly.pdbx_strand_id
1 'polypeptide(L)'
;MFYALSWFSVFGLLALWSLSAWALHSVAVWSVSNASALTGVASGVEGLRLPEWLPSWVPPEIAQAMTSLLAGFVPVMEGLLQAMPVLAGGLTMVAWVIWGLGSALLLLLGAGLHLSIAMWRRHSGDSGPQPASRLAA
;
A
#
# COMPACT_ATOMS: atom_id res chain seq x y z
N MET A 1 12.04 18.94 -26.04
CA MET A 1 10.98 17.91 -25.94
C MET A 1 11.32 16.80 -24.94
N PHE A 2 12.54 16.25 -24.93
CA PHE A 2 12.97 15.23 -23.94
C PHE A 2 12.74 15.61 -22.47
N TYR A 3 12.89 16.89 -22.10
CA TYR A 3 12.64 17.39 -20.74
C TYR A 3 11.16 17.24 -20.33
N ALA A 4 10.24 17.52 -21.25
CA ALA A 4 8.80 17.40 -21.02
C ALA A 4 8.37 15.92 -20.96
N LEU A 5 8.96 15.07 -21.82
CA LEU A 5 8.70 13.63 -21.81
C LEU A 5 9.21 12.95 -20.52
N SER A 6 10.39 13.38 -20.04
CA SER A 6 10.96 12.95 -18.75
C SER A 6 10.02 13.30 -17.59
N TRP A 7 9.59 14.56 -17.49
CA TRP A 7 8.64 14.98 -16.46
C TRP A 7 7.30 14.27 -16.57
N PHE A 8 6.77 14.08 -17.78
CA PHE A 8 5.53 13.34 -17.99
C PHE A 8 5.65 11.90 -17.49
N SER A 9 6.79 11.24 -17.75
CA SER A 9 7.06 9.89 -17.24
C SER A 9 7.15 9.86 -15.71
N VAL A 10 7.86 10.83 -15.10
CA VAL A 10 7.96 10.96 -13.62
C VAL A 10 6.59 11.21 -12.99
N PHE A 11 5.80 12.15 -13.54
CA PHE A 11 4.45 12.41 -13.06
C PHE A 11 3.51 11.21 -13.27
N GLY A 12 3.64 10.50 -14.39
CA GLY A 12 2.88 9.27 -14.65
C GLY A 12 3.23 8.16 -13.66
N LEU A 13 4.52 7.95 -13.37
CA LEU A 13 4.97 6.99 -12.37
C LEU A 13 4.52 7.38 -10.95
N LEU A 14 4.58 8.68 -10.62
CA LEU A 14 4.11 9.21 -9.34
C LEU A 14 2.60 9.03 -9.18
N ALA A 15 1.84 9.29 -10.24
CA ALA A 15 0.40 9.09 -10.27
C ALA A 15 0.05 7.60 -10.11
N LEU A 16 0.70 6.72 -10.86
CA LEU A 16 0.49 5.27 -10.76
C LEU A 16 0.88 4.71 -9.38
N TRP A 17 1.98 5.19 -8.81
CA TRP A 17 2.42 4.85 -7.46
C TRP A 17 1.40 5.31 -6.42
N SER A 18 0.96 6.57 -6.51
CA SER A 18 -0.05 7.12 -5.60
C SER A 18 -1.35 6.35 -5.70
N LEU A 19 -1.83 6.08 -6.91
CA LEU A 19 -3.06 5.31 -7.13
C LEU A 19 -2.95 3.91 -6.52
N SER A 20 -1.80 3.24 -6.69
CA SER A 20 -1.56 1.90 -6.13
C SER A 20 -1.52 1.90 -4.60
N ALA A 21 -0.82 2.87 -4.00
CA ALA A 21 -0.72 2.98 -2.54
C ALA A 21 -2.10 3.24 -1.90
N TRP A 22 -2.88 4.15 -2.48
CA TRP A 22 -4.23 4.44 -2.01
C TRP A 22 -5.20 3.28 -2.25
N ALA A 23 -5.11 2.60 -3.40
CA ALA A 23 -5.93 1.42 -3.67
C ALA A 23 -5.67 0.30 -2.65
N LEU A 24 -4.40 -0.01 -2.36
CA LEU A 24 -4.04 -0.99 -1.34
C LEU A 24 -4.52 -0.58 0.06
N HIS A 25 -4.38 0.70 0.41
CA HIS A 25 -4.89 1.22 1.68
C HIS A 25 -6.42 1.10 1.78
N SER A 26 -7.16 1.45 0.74
CA SER A 26 -8.62 1.30 0.69
C SER A 26 -9.07 -0.14 0.81
N VAL A 27 -8.39 -1.08 0.15
CA VAL A 27 -8.70 -2.52 0.27
C VAL A 27 -8.46 -3.00 1.70
N ALA A 28 -7.37 -2.56 2.33
CA ALA A 28 -7.05 -2.91 3.70
C ALA A 28 -8.09 -2.34 4.69
N VAL A 29 -8.46 -1.06 4.56
CA VAL A 29 -9.51 -0.42 5.38
C VAL A 29 -10.87 -1.07 5.16
N TRP A 30 -11.22 -1.39 3.91
CA TRP A 30 -12.44 -2.12 3.58
C TRP A 30 -12.46 -3.51 4.22
N SER A 31 -11.35 -4.25 4.17
CA SER A 31 -11.24 -5.58 4.77
C SER A 31 -11.41 -5.55 6.29
N VAL A 32 -10.80 -4.56 6.95
CA VAL A 32 -10.97 -4.34 8.40
C VAL A 32 -12.41 -3.96 8.73
N SER A 33 -13.02 -3.06 7.96
CA SER A 33 -14.40 -2.60 8.20
C SER A 33 -15.43 -3.70 7.95
N ASN A 34 -15.15 -4.60 7.01
CA ASN A 34 -16.00 -5.76 6.70
C ASN A 34 -15.56 -7.02 7.46
N ALA A 35 -14.55 -6.94 8.34
CA ALA A 35 -14.12 -8.08 9.14
C ALA A 35 -15.27 -8.59 10.03
N SER A 36 -16.08 -7.68 10.58
CA SER A 36 -17.29 -8.00 11.34
C SER A 36 -18.44 -8.55 10.49
N ALA A 37 -18.50 -8.21 9.20
CA ALA A 37 -19.46 -8.79 8.26
C ALA A 37 -19.02 -10.19 7.79
N LEU A 38 -17.71 -10.41 7.64
CA LEU A 38 -17.11 -11.72 7.32
C LEU A 38 -17.18 -12.69 8.51
N THR A 39 -16.93 -12.22 9.73
CA THR A 39 -17.22 -12.97 10.97
C THR A 39 -18.73 -13.00 11.27
N GLY A 40 -19.49 -12.03 10.77
CA GLY A 40 -20.95 -11.97 10.74
C GLY A 40 -21.59 -13.09 9.91
N VAL A 41 -20.98 -13.44 8.78
CA VAL A 41 -21.34 -14.63 7.99
C VAL A 41 -21.00 -15.90 8.77
N ALA A 42 -19.91 -15.94 9.53
CA ALA A 42 -19.58 -17.05 10.42
C ALA A 42 -20.50 -17.15 11.66
N SER A 43 -20.95 -16.03 12.22
CA SER A 43 -21.93 -15.98 13.33
C SER A 43 -23.37 -16.12 12.85
N GLY A 44 -23.64 -15.86 11.57
CA GLY A 44 -24.84 -16.31 10.87
C GLY A 44 -24.93 -17.84 10.82
N VAL A 45 -23.80 -18.55 10.85
CA VAL A 45 -23.75 -20.01 11.02
C VAL A 45 -24.00 -20.43 12.48
N GLU A 46 -23.85 -19.54 13.48
CA GLU A 46 -24.28 -19.76 14.87
C GLU A 46 -25.75 -19.36 15.10
N GLY A 47 -26.27 -18.41 14.33
CA GLY A 47 -27.70 -18.05 14.28
C GLY A 47 -28.53 -19.03 13.44
N LEU A 48 -27.92 -19.71 12.47
CA LEU A 48 -28.33 -21.05 12.08
C LEU A 48 -28.00 -21.95 13.27
N ARG A 49 -28.95 -22.08 14.21
CA ARG A 49 -29.01 -23.29 15.03
C ARG A 49 -28.61 -24.46 14.14
N LEU A 50 -27.67 -25.30 14.60
CA LEU A 50 -27.42 -26.61 13.98
C LEU A 50 -28.79 -27.10 13.48
N PRO A 51 -28.99 -27.23 12.16
CA PRO A 51 -30.30 -27.55 11.63
C PRO A 51 -30.83 -28.74 12.41
N GLU A 52 -32.12 -28.80 12.75
CA GLU A 52 -32.60 -29.76 13.75
C GLU A 52 -32.37 -31.24 13.36
N TRP A 53 -31.95 -31.49 12.10
CA TRP A 53 -31.46 -32.77 11.60
C TRP A 53 -30.01 -33.12 12.01
N LEU A 54 -29.15 -32.14 12.26
CA LEU A 54 -27.72 -32.27 12.54
C LEU A 54 -27.38 -32.86 13.93
N PRO A 55 -28.15 -32.58 15.01
CA PRO A 55 -27.98 -33.24 16.31
C PRO A 55 -28.11 -34.76 16.26
N SER A 56 -28.87 -35.30 15.30
CA SER A 56 -29.04 -36.75 15.14
C SER A 56 -27.83 -37.44 14.49
N TRP A 57 -26.97 -36.67 13.81
CA TRP A 57 -25.87 -37.18 12.98
C TRP A 57 -24.48 -36.80 13.49
N VAL A 58 -24.40 -35.85 14.44
CA VAL A 58 -23.15 -35.43 15.06
C VAL A 58 -23.06 -35.96 16.49
N PRO A 59 -22.13 -36.87 16.76
CA PRO A 59 -21.80 -37.30 18.11
C PRO A 59 -21.48 -36.10 19.02
N PRO A 60 -21.96 -36.10 20.27
CA PRO A 60 -21.76 -34.98 21.20
C PRO A 60 -20.29 -34.66 21.42
N GLU A 61 -19.39 -35.63 21.27
CA GLU A 61 -17.93 -35.44 21.38
C GLU A 61 -17.39 -34.50 20.30
N ILE A 62 -17.93 -34.56 19.07
CA ILE A 62 -17.50 -33.72 17.94
C ILE A 62 -18.02 -32.31 18.12
N ALA A 63 -19.28 -32.15 18.54
CA ALA A 63 -19.85 -30.84 18.86
C ALA A 63 -19.05 -30.15 19.98
N GLN A 64 -18.68 -30.90 21.02
CA GLN A 64 -17.91 -30.37 22.13
C GLN A 64 -16.46 -30.07 21.75
N ALA A 65 -15.82 -30.90 20.94
CA ALA A 65 -14.49 -30.64 20.39
C ALA A 65 -14.46 -29.36 19.52
N MET A 66 -15.48 -29.16 18.69
CA MET A 66 -15.60 -27.98 17.83
C MET A 66 -15.87 -26.72 18.66
N THR A 67 -16.69 -26.84 19.71
CA THR A 67 -16.94 -25.74 20.67
C THR A 67 -15.68 -25.39 21.46
N SER A 68 -14.88 -26.37 21.89
CA SER A 68 -13.59 -26.13 22.54
C SER A 68 -12.56 -25.50 21.61
N LEU A 69 -12.52 -25.91 20.33
CA LEU A 69 -11.68 -25.27 19.32
C LEU A 69 -12.11 -23.82 19.12
N LEU A 70 -13.40 -23.56 18.99
CA LEU A 70 -13.94 -22.20 18.80
C LEU A 70 -13.69 -21.32 20.04
N ALA A 71 -13.87 -21.88 21.24
CA ALA A 71 -13.53 -21.22 22.50
C ALA A 71 -12.02 -20.90 22.58
N GLY A 72 -11.17 -21.73 21.99
CA GLY A 72 -9.74 -21.47 21.84
C GLY A 72 -9.41 -20.29 20.92
N PHE A 73 -10.30 -19.94 19.99
CA PHE A 73 -10.17 -18.78 19.10
C PHE A 73 -10.73 -17.47 19.69
N VAL A 74 -11.58 -17.54 20.72
CA VAL A 74 -12.15 -16.35 21.37
C VAL A 74 -11.08 -15.35 21.84
N PRO A 75 -9.99 -15.76 22.53
CA PRO A 75 -8.95 -14.83 22.98
C PRO A 75 -8.18 -14.19 21.83
N VAL A 76 -8.03 -14.88 20.70
CA VAL A 76 -7.37 -14.35 19.50
C VAL A 76 -8.24 -13.28 18.85
N MET A 77 -9.55 -13.48 18.81
CA MET A 77 -10.50 -12.48 18.33
C MET A 77 -10.60 -11.27 19.25
N GLU A 78 -10.60 -11.46 20.57
CA GLU A 78 -10.54 -10.33 21.50
C GLU A 78 -9.22 -9.56 21.37
N GLY A 79 -8.10 -10.26 21.26
CA GLY A 79 -6.79 -9.64 21.02
C GLY A 79 -6.76 -8.83 19.71
N LEU A 80 -7.38 -9.35 18.65
CA LEU A 80 -7.46 -8.66 17.36
C LEU A 80 -8.42 -7.46 17.41
N LEU A 81 -9.57 -7.58 18.07
CA LEU A 81 -10.52 -6.49 18.29
C LEU A 81 -9.91 -5.37 19.15
N GLN A 82 -9.13 -5.73 20.17
CA GLN A 82 -8.43 -4.76 21.01
C GLN A 82 -7.25 -4.11 20.28
N ALA A 83 -6.64 -4.82 19.33
CA ALA A 83 -5.60 -4.28 18.45
C ALA A 83 -6.18 -3.48 17.27
N MET A 84 -7.45 -3.62 16.91
CA MET A 84 -8.06 -2.95 15.75
C MET A 84 -7.91 -1.41 15.74
N PRO A 85 -8.08 -0.67 16.86
CA PRO A 85 -7.86 0.77 16.89
C PRO A 85 -6.40 1.15 16.59
N VAL A 86 -5.45 0.37 17.13
CA VAL A 86 -4.01 0.52 16.87
C VAL A 86 -3.66 0.16 15.43
N LEU A 87 -4.28 -0.88 14.87
CA LEU A 87 -4.10 -1.29 13.48
C LEU A 87 -4.67 -0.25 12.53
N ALA A 88 -5.83 0.34 12.82
CA ALA A 88 -6.42 1.40 12.00
C ALA A 88 -5.54 2.67 11.98
N GLY A 89 -5.04 3.10 13.14
CA GLY A 89 -4.10 4.23 13.23
C GLY A 89 -2.74 3.92 12.59
N GLY A 90 -2.18 2.74 12.87
CA GLY A 90 -0.88 2.29 12.38
C GLY A 90 -0.85 2.05 10.88
N LEU A 91 -1.92 1.47 10.30
CA LEU A 91 -2.03 1.23 8.86
C LEU A 91 -2.04 2.53 8.06
N THR A 92 -2.67 3.58 8.61
CA THR A 92 -2.68 4.90 7.98
C THR A 92 -1.31 5.56 8.07
N MET A 93 -0.62 5.46 9.21
CA MET A 93 0.75 5.95 9.34
C MET A 93 1.75 5.21 8.44
N VAL A 94 1.66 3.89 8.36
CA VAL A 94 2.46 3.06 7.46
C VAL A 94 2.19 3.43 6.00
N ALA A 95 0.92 3.67 5.63
CA ALA A 95 0.57 4.14 4.30
C ALA A 95 1.20 5.51 3.99
N TRP A 96 1.16 6.46 4.94
CA TRP A 96 1.83 7.76 4.78
C TRP A 96 3.35 7.64 4.62
N VAL A 97 4.00 6.77 5.40
CA VAL A 97 5.44 6.52 5.32
C VAL A 97 5.82 5.90 3.97
N ILE A 98 5.10 4.86 3.53
CA ILE A 98 5.36 4.18 2.25
C ILE A 98 5.09 5.13 1.08
N TRP A 99 3.98 5.88 1.12
CA TRP A 99 3.64 6.85 0.09
C TRP A 99 4.66 7.99 0.01
N GLY A 100 5.03 8.56 1.15
CA GLY A 100 6.00 9.65 1.25
C GLY A 100 7.40 9.22 0.82
N LEU A 101 7.86 8.04 1.25
CA LEU A 101 9.17 7.50 0.87
C LEU A 101 9.23 7.21 -0.63
N GLY A 102 8.21 6.58 -1.21
CA GLY A 102 8.15 6.33 -2.64
C GLY A 102 8.07 7.61 -3.47
N SER A 103 7.29 8.60 -3.02
CA SER A 103 7.21 9.90 -3.68
C SER A 103 8.54 10.65 -3.63
N ALA A 104 9.23 10.65 -2.49
CA ALA A 104 10.54 11.26 -2.34
C ALA A 104 11.57 10.59 -3.27
N LEU A 105 11.58 9.26 -3.35
CA LEU A 105 12.50 8.50 -4.20
C LEU A 105 12.27 8.81 -5.69
N LEU A 106 11.02 8.88 -6.12
CA LEU A 106 10.65 9.22 -7.51
C LEU A 106 11.02 10.67 -7.86
N LEU A 107 10.80 11.62 -6.94
CA LEU A 107 11.20 13.01 -7.12
C LEU A 107 12.72 13.18 -7.15
N LEU A 108 13.46 12.48 -6.27
CA LEU A 108 14.93 12.43 -6.29
C LEU A 108 15.45 11.85 -7.61
N LEU A 109 14.82 10.81 -8.13
CA LEU A 109 15.18 10.22 -9.41
C LEU A 109 14.96 11.20 -10.57
N GLY A 110 13.81 11.88 -10.59
CA GLY A 110 13.51 12.92 -11.58
C GLY A 110 14.48 14.12 -11.50
N ALA A 111 14.76 14.59 -10.29
CA ALA A 111 15.70 15.69 -10.05
C ALA A 111 17.14 15.30 -10.43
N GLY A 112 17.58 14.10 -10.07
CA GLY A 112 18.91 13.58 -10.40
C GLY A 112 19.11 13.44 -11.91
N LEU A 113 18.12 12.92 -12.63
CA LEU A 113 18.17 12.83 -14.09
C LEU A 113 18.25 14.22 -14.73
N HIS A 114 17.51 15.20 -14.20
CA HIS A 114 17.57 16.58 -14.66
C HIS A 114 18.90 17.27 -14.38
N LEU A 115 19.46 17.07 -13.19
CA LEU A 115 20.76 17.59 -12.84
C LEU A 115 21.82 17.00 -13.78
N SER A 116 21.78 15.69 -14.02
CA SER A 116 22.71 14.97 -14.90
C SER A 116 22.70 15.55 -16.33
N ILE A 117 21.52 15.82 -16.88
CA ILE A 117 21.38 16.44 -18.21
C ILE A 117 21.94 17.87 -18.20
N ALA A 118 21.66 18.65 -17.16
CA ALA A 118 22.21 20.00 -17.01
C ALA A 118 23.73 19.98 -16.83
N MET A 119 24.27 18.99 -16.10
CA MET A 119 25.71 18.78 -15.90
C MET A 119 26.42 18.41 -17.20
N TRP A 120 25.82 17.57 -18.02
CA TRP A 120 26.37 17.19 -19.31
C TRP A 120 26.39 18.39 -20.26
N ARG A 121 25.30 19.15 -20.33
CA ARG A 121 25.19 20.28 -21.27
C ARG A 121 26.17 21.41 -20.96
N ARG A 122 26.46 21.69 -19.68
CA ARG A 122 27.51 22.67 -19.31
C ARG A 122 28.92 22.18 -19.64
N HIS A 123 29.18 20.88 -19.57
CA HIS A 123 30.49 20.32 -19.90
C HIS A 123 30.72 20.26 -21.43
N SER A 124 29.66 20.04 -22.22
CA SER A 124 29.73 20.08 -23.68
C SER A 124 29.67 21.50 -24.28
N GLY A 125 29.23 22.51 -23.50
CA GLY A 125 29.16 23.91 -23.92
C GLY A 125 30.49 24.67 -23.80
N ASP A 126 31.45 24.15 -23.03
CA ASP A 126 32.77 24.77 -22.80
C ASP A 126 33.81 24.38 -23.87
N SER A 127 33.42 23.60 -24.88
CA SER A 127 34.25 23.23 -26.04
C SER A 127 33.98 24.09 -27.27
N GLY A 128 33.38 25.28 -27.11
CA GLY A 128 33.21 26.25 -28.20
C GLY A 128 34.55 26.91 -28.57
N PRO A 129 34.98 26.92 -29.85
CA PRO A 129 36.24 27.54 -30.24
C PRO A 129 36.20 29.04 -29.96
N GLN A 130 37.21 29.53 -29.25
CA GLN A 130 37.49 30.95 -29.04
C GLN A 130 37.43 31.69 -30.39
N PRO A 131 36.60 32.73 -30.57
CA PRO A 131 36.55 33.46 -31.83
C PRO A 131 37.89 34.16 -32.05
N ALA A 132 38.59 33.72 -33.08
CA ALA A 132 39.79 34.36 -33.60
C ALA A 132 39.44 35.76 -34.11
N SER A 133 39.63 36.78 -33.30
CA SER A 133 39.68 38.18 -33.78
C SER A 133 40.24 39.13 -32.73
N ARG A 134 41.58 39.17 -32.60
CA ARG A 134 42.32 40.40 -32.27
C ARG A 134 43.66 40.41 -33.00
N LEU A 135 43.56 40.54 -34.32
CA LEU A 135 44.63 41.05 -35.18
C LEU A 135 43.95 42.08 -36.09
N ALA A 136 44.03 43.35 -35.73
CA ALA A 136 44.14 44.51 -36.63
C ALA A 136 44.00 45.83 -35.85
N ALA A 137 44.88 46.77 -36.23
CA ALA A 137 45.02 48.17 -35.83
C ALA A 137 45.83 48.43 -34.54
#